data_AF-A0A9P5IAC7-F1
#
_entry.id   AF-A0A9P5IAC7-F1
#
_cell.length_a   1.000
_cell.length_b   1.000
_cell.length_c   1.000
_cell.angle_alpha   90.00
_cell.angle_beta   90.00
_cell.angle_gamma   90.00
#
_symmetry.space_group_name_H-M   'P 1'
#
loop_
_entity.id
_entity.type
_entity.pdbx_description
1 polymer ?
#
loop_
_entity_poly.entity_id
_entity_poly.type
_entity_poly.pdbx_seq_one_letter_code
_entity_poly.pdbx_strand_id
1 'polypeptide(L)'
;MKALAALLHQIFLSQKHLLVYTESSWAKNNTKIAKIAHEMWDIIENIAMGSNTGNIICVLDALDECDASERKFLLKQLQTMYKVTVPEIVAHSSSSSLSDVSLKSHMTVDPGISTIPSGSPTLKVKFLITSRPYYEIEEEFKSLTDVFSGIRLAGEDTTATIKEENNLVIDAEIDRLKLPSKADTRLRSRLKDIEHRTYLWLYLVMDTIRLRAKASRQLKTFEKILDAELPSTIDEAYEAILSKSPDKKEATKLLHIVVGAERPLVLDELNIALNIDKSYDGSQSFENIELEDPELFPKRIRDICGLFVSISDSRVYLIHQTAKEFLIANDSSLVATGWKHSLHPYDSQSILTQICVSYLYLSTFSEINTKAQCFITSPEAQPHITNQGRFKLLKYASDYWMKHWEISSCNIDILTIVELCSPTVRRSIWLRACLEGLPPQTPTEHCL
;
A
#
# COMPACT_ATOMS: atom_id res chain seq x y z
N MET A 1 -6.54 11.57 3.36
CA MET A 1 -5.76 12.84 3.24
C MET A 1 -4.45 12.72 2.47
N LYS A 2 -3.64 11.67 2.71
CA LYS A 2 -2.31 11.49 2.09
C LYS A 2 -2.35 11.43 0.56
N ALA A 3 -3.41 10.86 -0.02
CA ALA A 3 -3.59 10.78 -1.47
C ALA A 3 -3.70 12.16 -2.14
N LEU A 4 -4.45 13.11 -1.56
CA LEU A 4 -4.58 14.46 -2.12
C LEU A 4 -3.25 15.23 -2.09
N ALA A 5 -2.50 15.10 -1.00
CA ALA A 5 -1.16 15.67 -0.88
C ALA A 5 -0.21 15.09 -1.95
N ALA A 6 -0.26 13.77 -2.17
CA ALA A 6 0.54 13.11 -3.20
C ALA A 6 0.17 13.57 -4.61
N LEU A 7 -1.13 13.70 -4.93
CA LEU A 7 -1.61 14.21 -6.22
C LEU A 7 -1.11 15.64 -6.46
N LEU A 8 -1.31 16.55 -5.50
CA LEU A 8 -0.84 17.93 -5.61
C LEU A 8 0.68 18.00 -5.79
N HIS A 9 1.43 17.23 -5.01
CA HIS A 9 2.88 17.15 -5.13
C HIS A 9 3.31 16.72 -6.55
N GLN A 10 2.69 15.67 -7.11
CA GLN A 10 2.99 15.21 -8.46
C GLN A 10 2.59 16.21 -9.55
N ILE A 11 1.44 16.89 -9.37
CA ILE A 11 0.97 17.95 -10.28
C ILE A 11 1.98 19.10 -10.31
N PHE A 12 2.44 19.58 -9.15
CA PHE A 12 3.38 20.70 -9.08
C PHE A 12 4.79 20.34 -9.53
N LEU A 13 5.23 19.10 -9.28
CA LEU A 13 6.49 18.62 -9.84
C LEU A 13 6.47 18.60 -11.37
N SER A 14 5.34 18.24 -11.96
CA SER A 14 5.18 18.16 -13.42
C SER A 14 4.90 19.52 -14.07
N GLN A 15 4.10 20.37 -13.43
CA GLN A 15 3.61 21.65 -13.95
C GLN A 15 3.78 22.76 -12.88
N LYS A 16 5.02 23.21 -12.69
CA LYS A 16 5.39 24.19 -11.65
C LYS A 16 4.62 25.51 -11.74
N HIS A 17 4.17 25.93 -12.92
CA HIS A 17 3.41 27.16 -13.10
C HIS A 17 2.04 27.12 -12.41
N LEU A 18 1.52 25.94 -12.09
CA LEU A 18 0.25 25.77 -11.36
C LEU A 18 0.37 26.10 -9.87
N LEU A 19 1.59 26.32 -9.35
CA LEU A 19 1.78 26.74 -7.96
C LEU A 19 1.05 28.05 -7.63
N VAL A 20 0.74 28.88 -8.63
CA VAL A 20 -0.06 30.11 -8.45
C VAL A 20 -1.41 29.85 -7.78
N TYR A 21 -2.02 28.67 -8.00
CA TYR A 21 -3.30 28.30 -7.38
C TYR A 21 -3.19 27.98 -5.88
N THR A 22 -1.97 27.91 -5.34
CA THR A 22 -1.73 27.66 -3.91
C THR A 22 -1.55 28.93 -3.09
N GLU A 23 -1.32 30.08 -3.73
CA GLU A 23 -0.89 31.32 -3.05
C GLU A 23 -1.90 31.80 -2.00
N SER A 24 -3.19 31.75 -2.31
CA SER A 24 -4.27 32.17 -1.40
C SER A 24 -4.38 31.27 -0.17
N SER A 25 -4.39 29.95 -0.37
CA SER A 25 -4.48 28.98 0.71
C SER A 25 -3.17 28.90 1.53
N TRP A 26 -2.01 29.12 0.90
CA TRP A 26 -0.71 29.19 1.57
C TRP A 26 -0.62 30.43 2.47
N ALA A 27 -1.07 31.60 2.01
CA ALA A 27 -1.08 32.82 2.83
C ALA A 27 -1.91 32.66 4.12
N LYS A 28 -3.01 31.91 4.04
CA LYS A 28 -3.93 31.67 5.18
C LYS A 28 -3.45 30.57 6.12
N ASN A 29 -2.96 29.46 5.58
CA ASN A 29 -2.71 28.23 6.36
C ASN A 29 -1.23 27.89 6.51
N ASN A 30 -0.35 28.59 5.79
CA ASN A 30 1.05 28.27 5.63
C ASN A 30 1.19 26.77 5.28
N THR A 31 2.24 26.14 5.76
CA THR A 31 2.55 24.72 5.61
C THR A 31 1.50 23.75 6.18
N LYS A 32 0.56 24.22 7.02
CA LYS A 32 -0.53 23.35 7.52
C LYS A 32 -1.50 22.96 6.42
N ILE A 33 -1.44 23.62 5.25
CA ILE A 33 -2.27 23.32 4.10
C ILE A 33 -2.22 21.83 3.69
N ALA A 34 -1.05 21.18 3.79
CA ALA A 34 -0.87 19.77 3.46
C ALA A 34 -1.59 18.81 4.43
N LYS A 35 -2.13 19.34 5.54
CA LYS A 35 -2.91 18.59 6.54
C LYS A 35 -4.39 18.93 6.53
N ILE A 36 -4.83 19.85 5.67
CA ILE A 36 -6.22 20.31 5.61
C ILE A 36 -6.82 19.81 4.30
N ALA A 37 -7.63 18.75 4.37
CA ALA A 37 -8.21 18.09 3.20
C ALA A 37 -9.02 19.05 2.30
N HIS A 38 -9.79 19.95 2.91
CA HIS A 38 -10.61 20.93 2.20
C HIS A 38 -9.76 21.89 1.38
N GLU A 39 -8.72 22.47 1.97
CA GLU A 39 -7.83 23.42 1.29
C GLU A 39 -7.06 22.74 0.15
N MET A 40 -6.60 21.49 0.34
CA MET A 40 -6.00 20.71 -0.74
C MET A 40 -6.99 20.46 -1.89
N TRP A 41 -8.25 20.18 -1.58
CA TRP A 41 -9.27 19.99 -2.59
C TRP A 41 -9.56 21.29 -3.35
N ASP A 42 -9.71 22.41 -2.64
CA ASP A 42 -9.97 23.72 -3.24
C ASP A 42 -8.89 24.09 -4.25
N ILE A 43 -7.62 23.77 -3.96
CA ILE A 43 -6.51 23.93 -4.92
C ILE A 43 -6.74 23.08 -6.17
N ILE A 44 -7.11 21.80 -6.02
CA ILE A 44 -7.37 20.91 -7.16
C ILE A 44 -8.52 21.45 -8.01
N GLU A 45 -9.59 21.95 -7.37
CA GLU A 45 -10.73 22.54 -8.04
C GLU A 45 -10.34 23.81 -8.82
N ASN A 46 -9.56 24.69 -8.20
CA ASN A 46 -9.02 25.89 -8.85
C ASN A 46 -8.13 25.54 -10.06
N ILE A 47 -7.27 24.51 -9.93
CA ILE A 47 -6.47 23.99 -11.04
C ILE A 47 -7.38 23.47 -12.16
N ALA A 48 -8.44 22.74 -11.82
CA ALA A 48 -9.37 22.15 -12.78
C ALA A 48 -10.17 23.20 -13.57
N MET A 49 -10.46 24.34 -12.95
CA MET A 49 -11.13 25.51 -13.56
C MET A 49 -10.15 26.45 -14.28
N GLY A 50 -8.85 26.30 -14.04
CA GLY A 50 -7.80 27.16 -14.56
C GLY A 50 -7.67 27.12 -16.09
N SER A 51 -7.65 28.29 -16.74
CA SER A 51 -7.47 28.41 -18.19
C SER A 51 -6.08 27.99 -18.66
N ASN A 52 -5.07 28.07 -17.77
CA ASN A 52 -3.67 27.76 -18.06
C ASN A 52 -3.28 26.32 -17.70
N THR A 53 -4.26 25.46 -17.41
CA THR A 53 -4.04 24.08 -17.01
C THR A 53 -4.16 23.15 -18.22
N GLY A 54 -3.16 22.30 -18.43
CA GLY A 54 -3.24 21.18 -19.38
C GLY A 54 -4.25 20.12 -18.91
N ASN A 55 -4.61 19.16 -19.76
CA ASN A 55 -5.42 18.04 -19.30
C ASN A 55 -4.60 17.18 -18.31
N ILE A 56 -5.14 16.94 -17.12
CA ILE A 56 -4.53 16.15 -16.05
C ILE A 56 -5.48 14.98 -15.74
N ILE A 57 -4.91 13.77 -15.63
CA ILE A 57 -5.63 12.59 -15.15
C ILE A 57 -5.05 12.23 -13.78
N CYS A 58 -5.88 12.31 -12.75
CA CYS A 58 -5.56 11.87 -11.40
C CYS A 58 -6.04 10.43 -11.23
N VAL A 59 -5.10 9.50 -11.01
CA VAL A 59 -5.42 8.09 -10.73
C VAL A 59 -5.45 7.89 -9.22
N LEU A 60 -6.59 7.43 -8.71
CA LEU A 60 -6.77 7.01 -7.33
C LEU A 60 -6.97 5.49 -7.33
N ASP A 61 -5.92 4.78 -6.95
CA ASP A 61 -5.93 3.32 -6.92
C ASP A 61 -6.38 2.79 -5.55
N ALA A 62 -7.14 1.68 -5.55
CA ALA A 62 -7.62 0.96 -4.37
C ALA A 62 -8.39 1.83 -3.36
N LEU A 63 -9.47 2.47 -3.81
CA LEU A 63 -10.35 3.29 -2.95
C LEU A 63 -10.87 2.53 -1.72
N ASP A 64 -11.05 1.21 -1.84
CA ASP A 64 -11.51 0.33 -0.76
C ASP A 64 -10.58 0.25 0.45
N GLU A 65 -9.30 0.59 0.30
CA GLU A 65 -8.31 0.66 1.39
C GLU A 65 -8.42 1.97 2.20
N CYS A 66 -9.24 2.93 1.77
CA CYS A 66 -9.46 4.19 2.50
C CYS A 66 -10.51 4.02 3.60
N ASP A 67 -10.31 4.67 4.74
CA ASP A 67 -11.31 4.72 5.81
C ASP A 67 -12.62 5.38 5.33
N ALA A 68 -13.76 4.97 5.91
CA ALA A 68 -15.09 5.41 5.48
C ALA A 68 -15.30 6.93 5.53
N SER A 69 -14.69 7.63 6.50
CA SER A 69 -14.76 9.09 6.60
C SER A 69 -14.04 9.79 5.44
N GLU A 70 -12.90 9.25 5.01
CA GLU A 70 -12.13 9.78 3.88
C GLU A 70 -12.85 9.54 2.56
N ARG A 71 -13.45 8.35 2.37
CA ARG A 71 -14.28 8.04 1.19
C ARG A 71 -15.47 8.98 1.06
N LYS A 72 -16.21 9.21 2.16
CA LYS A 72 -17.36 10.13 2.18
C LYS A 72 -16.96 11.58 1.87
N PHE A 73 -15.81 12.02 2.38
CA PHE A 73 -15.25 13.32 2.01
C PHE A 73 -14.99 13.39 0.50
N LEU A 74 -14.25 12.42 -0.06
CA LEU A 74 -13.91 12.38 -1.48
C LEU A 74 -15.16 12.37 -2.37
N LEU A 75 -16.14 11.51 -2.03
CA LEU A 75 -17.43 11.42 -2.73
C LEU A 75 -18.13 12.77 -2.80
N LYS A 76 -18.28 13.44 -1.66
CA LYS A 76 -18.94 14.76 -1.58
C LYS A 76 -18.24 15.80 -2.44
N GLN A 77 -16.91 15.80 -2.42
CA GLN A 77 -16.12 16.74 -3.20
C GLN A 77 -16.22 16.47 -4.71
N LEU A 78 -16.21 15.19 -5.13
CA LEU A 78 -16.44 14.79 -6.52
C LEU A 78 -17.84 15.18 -6.99
N GLN A 79 -18.89 14.90 -6.21
CA GLN A 79 -20.26 15.29 -6.53
C GLN A 79 -20.37 16.81 -6.74
N THR A 80 -19.71 17.59 -5.88
CA THR A 80 -19.68 19.06 -5.97
C THR A 80 -18.98 19.52 -7.25
N MET A 81 -17.76 19.04 -7.49
CA MET A 81 -16.93 19.40 -8.65
C MET A 81 -17.62 19.06 -9.98
N TYR A 82 -18.30 17.91 -10.04
CA TYR A 82 -19.00 17.44 -11.22
C TYR A 82 -20.48 17.82 -11.28
N LYS A 83 -20.99 18.57 -10.29
CA LYS A 83 -22.39 19.01 -10.17
C LYS A 83 -23.40 17.86 -10.24
N VAL A 84 -23.08 16.73 -9.63
CA VAL A 84 -23.97 15.58 -9.52
C VAL A 84 -25.03 15.88 -8.46
N THR A 85 -26.31 15.87 -8.86
CA THR A 85 -27.44 16.12 -7.96
C THR A 85 -27.95 14.79 -7.42
N VAL A 86 -27.92 14.58 -6.11
CA VAL A 86 -28.47 13.37 -5.48
C VAL A 86 -30.00 13.53 -5.39
N PRO A 87 -30.82 12.61 -5.93
CA PRO A 87 -32.27 12.65 -5.71
C PRO A 87 -32.59 12.37 -4.24
N GLU A 88 -33.24 13.30 -3.55
CA GLU A 88 -33.84 13.04 -2.24
C GLU A 88 -34.99 12.04 -2.41
N ILE A 89 -34.85 10.83 -1.85
CA ILE A 89 -35.92 9.83 -1.85
C ILE A 89 -37.00 10.27 -0.85
N VAL A 90 -38.06 10.88 -1.35
CA VAL A 90 -39.34 10.97 -0.65
C VAL A 90 -40.01 9.60 -0.76
N ALA A 91 -40.16 8.94 0.38
CA ALA A 91 -40.81 7.65 0.51
C ALA A 91 -42.28 7.73 0.08
N HIS A 92 -42.63 7.16 -1.07
CA HIS A 92 -43.98 6.64 -1.30
C HIS A 92 -43.93 5.33 -2.10
N SER A 93 -44.36 4.28 -1.41
CA SER A 93 -44.75 2.98 -1.91
C SER A 93 -45.68 3.07 -3.12
N SER A 94 -45.46 2.24 -4.14
CA SER A 94 -46.42 1.22 -4.61
C SER A 94 -45.90 0.45 -5.84
N SER A 95 -46.06 -0.86 -5.73
CA SER A 95 -45.90 -1.95 -6.70
C SER A 95 -46.31 -1.72 -8.16
N SER A 96 -45.59 -2.35 -9.10
CA SER A 96 -46.18 -3.31 -10.06
C SER A 96 -45.10 -4.11 -10.82
N SER A 97 -45.52 -5.23 -11.37
CA SER A 97 -44.78 -6.45 -11.66
C SER A 97 -44.52 -6.74 -13.15
N LEU A 98 -43.43 -7.48 -13.42
CA LEU A 98 -43.19 -8.53 -14.45
C LEU A 98 -43.28 -8.17 -15.96
N SER A 99 -42.19 -8.42 -16.72
CA SER A 99 -42.08 -9.56 -17.67
C SER A 99 -40.81 -9.51 -18.56
N ASP A 100 -40.07 -10.62 -18.49
CA ASP A 100 -39.49 -11.50 -19.53
C ASP A 100 -38.79 -11.03 -20.84
N VAL A 101 -37.67 -11.72 -21.13
CA VAL A 101 -36.92 -11.99 -22.38
C VAL A 101 -36.04 -10.91 -23.05
N SER A 102 -34.71 -11.11 -23.08
CA SER A 102 -33.95 -11.63 -24.25
C SER A 102 -32.43 -11.32 -24.20
N LEU A 103 -31.61 -12.35 -24.43
CA LEU A 103 -30.15 -12.27 -24.58
C LEU A 103 -29.70 -11.34 -25.72
N LYS A 104 -28.87 -10.34 -25.42
CA LYS A 104 -27.95 -9.70 -26.39
C LYS A 104 -26.64 -9.30 -25.70
N SER A 105 -25.53 -9.91 -26.15
CA SER A 105 -24.12 -9.45 -26.07
C SER A 105 -23.84 -8.25 -25.13
N HIS A 106 -23.20 -8.50 -23.99
CA HIS A 106 -23.03 -7.48 -22.95
C HIS A 106 -21.55 -7.12 -22.70
N MET A 107 -21.07 -6.13 -23.45
CA MET A 107 -20.41 -4.98 -22.80
C MET A 107 -21.56 -4.09 -22.33
N THR A 108 -22.00 -4.21 -21.08
CA THR A 108 -23.05 -3.33 -20.53
C THR A 108 -22.42 -2.00 -20.15
N VAL A 109 -22.49 -1.05 -21.08
CA VAL A 109 -22.62 0.35 -20.71
C VAL A 109 -24.08 0.52 -20.29
N ASP A 110 -24.36 0.66 -19.00
CA ASP A 110 -25.70 1.05 -18.55
C ASP A 110 -26.03 2.43 -19.14
N PRO A 111 -27.05 2.58 -20.00
CA PRO A 111 -27.44 3.88 -20.53
C PRO A 111 -28.51 4.46 -19.61
N GLY A 112 -28.12 4.81 -18.38
CA GLY A 112 -28.89 5.71 -17.55
C GLY A 112 -28.65 7.14 -18.04
N ILE A 113 -29.48 7.65 -18.93
CA ILE A 113 -29.42 9.07 -19.34
C ILE A 113 -29.83 9.93 -18.14
N SER A 114 -28.85 10.38 -17.37
CA SER A 114 -28.95 11.67 -16.69
C SER A 114 -28.15 12.67 -17.53
N THR A 115 -28.85 13.64 -18.11
CA THR A 115 -28.24 14.69 -18.91
C THR A 115 -27.32 15.52 -18.02
N ILE A 116 -26.00 15.43 -18.22
CA ILE A 116 -25.05 16.44 -17.76
C ILE A 116 -25.57 17.79 -18.29
N PRO A 117 -25.84 18.81 -17.44
CA PRO A 117 -26.35 20.08 -17.92
C PRO A 117 -25.38 20.63 -18.97
N SER A 118 -25.89 20.78 -20.20
CA SER A 118 -25.20 21.36 -21.34
C SER A 118 -24.80 22.79 -21.00
N GLY A 119 -23.57 22.98 -20.55
CA GLY A 119 -23.05 24.26 -20.03
C GLY A 119 -21.99 24.12 -18.94
N SER A 120 -21.67 22.91 -18.48
CA SER A 120 -20.55 22.66 -17.57
C SER A 120 -19.21 23.01 -18.25
N PRO A 121 -18.34 23.86 -17.63
CA PRO A 121 -17.01 24.12 -18.16
C PRO A 121 -16.24 22.80 -18.29
N THR A 122 -15.46 22.64 -19.38
CA THR A 122 -14.62 21.46 -19.56
C THR A 122 -13.55 21.43 -18.48
N LEU A 123 -13.77 20.65 -17.42
CA LEU A 123 -12.78 20.47 -16.34
C LEU A 123 -11.49 19.92 -16.93
N LYS A 124 -10.36 20.55 -16.57
CA LYS A 124 -9.02 20.14 -17.03
C LYS A 124 -8.47 18.96 -16.24
N VAL A 125 -9.00 18.72 -15.04
CA VAL A 125 -8.65 17.59 -14.19
C VAL A 125 -9.74 16.53 -14.29
N LYS A 126 -9.35 15.29 -14.59
CA LYS A 126 -10.22 14.11 -14.60
C LYS A 126 -9.72 13.09 -13.59
N PHE A 127 -10.64 12.33 -13.00
CA PHE A 127 -10.29 11.28 -12.04
C PHE A 127 -10.55 9.90 -12.65
N LEU A 128 -9.58 9.01 -12.49
CA LEU A 128 -9.74 7.57 -12.70
C LEU A 128 -9.62 6.91 -11.33
N ILE A 129 -10.70 6.27 -10.87
CA ILE A 129 -10.77 5.68 -9.54
C ILE A 129 -10.96 4.18 -9.69
N THR A 130 -10.15 3.38 -9.01
CA THR A 130 -10.31 1.92 -8.93
C THR A 130 -10.75 1.53 -7.52
N SER A 131 -11.55 0.48 -7.42
CA SER A 131 -12.02 -0.07 -6.15
C SER A 131 -12.42 -1.52 -6.34
N ARG A 132 -12.32 -2.33 -5.28
CA ARG A 132 -13.07 -3.59 -5.20
C ARG A 132 -14.59 -3.32 -5.15
N PRO A 133 -15.43 -4.22 -5.69
CA PRO A 133 -16.88 -4.05 -5.77
C PRO A 133 -17.55 -4.42 -4.42
N TYR A 134 -17.10 -3.84 -3.31
CA TYR A 134 -17.76 -4.00 -2.03
C TYR A 134 -19.11 -3.26 -2.05
N TYR A 135 -20.17 -3.93 -1.57
CA TYR A 135 -21.53 -3.39 -1.61
C TYR A 135 -21.61 -1.99 -1.00
N GLU A 136 -20.95 -1.77 0.13
CA GLU A 136 -20.95 -0.48 0.83
C GLU A 136 -20.34 0.63 -0.04
N ILE A 137 -19.31 0.32 -0.83
CA ILE A 137 -18.65 1.29 -1.70
C ILE A 137 -19.48 1.53 -2.96
N GLU A 138 -20.03 0.47 -3.56
CA GLU A 138 -20.94 0.59 -4.71
C GLU A 138 -22.18 1.42 -4.35
N GLU A 139 -22.75 1.21 -3.15
CA GLU A 139 -23.87 1.98 -2.65
C GLU A 139 -23.49 3.44 -2.37
N GLU A 140 -22.36 3.68 -1.68
CA GLU A 140 -21.84 5.03 -1.40
C GLU A 140 -21.62 5.82 -2.71
N PHE A 141 -20.99 5.20 -3.72
CA PHE A 141 -20.61 5.86 -4.98
C PHE A 141 -21.67 5.79 -6.07
N LYS A 142 -22.83 5.18 -5.80
CA LYS A 142 -23.91 4.97 -6.77
C LYS A 142 -24.28 6.24 -7.54
N SER A 143 -24.43 7.35 -6.82
CA SER A 143 -24.76 8.65 -7.43
C SER A 143 -23.75 9.13 -8.49
N LEU A 144 -22.47 8.77 -8.36
CA LEU A 144 -21.45 9.10 -9.36
C LEU A 144 -21.47 8.07 -10.51
N THR A 145 -21.62 6.78 -10.21
CA THR A 145 -21.66 5.73 -11.24
C THR A 145 -22.93 5.76 -12.09
N ASP A 146 -24.02 6.32 -11.57
CA ASP A 146 -25.26 6.58 -12.33
C ASP A 146 -25.08 7.71 -13.37
N VAL A 147 -24.11 8.62 -13.14
CA VAL A 147 -23.83 9.76 -14.03
C VAL A 147 -22.65 9.48 -14.96
N PHE A 148 -21.64 8.78 -14.46
CA PHE A 148 -20.39 8.50 -15.16
C PHE A 148 -20.28 7.00 -15.45
N SER A 149 -19.93 6.65 -16.69
CA SER A 149 -19.71 5.26 -17.07
C SER A 149 -18.63 4.60 -16.21
N GLY A 150 -19.05 3.75 -15.28
CA GLY A 150 -18.16 2.84 -14.56
C GLY A 150 -17.71 1.70 -15.48
N ILE A 151 -16.45 1.31 -15.39
CA ILE A 151 -15.95 0.09 -16.02
C ILE A 151 -15.89 -0.98 -14.94
N ARG A 152 -16.84 -1.91 -14.95
CA ARG A 152 -16.78 -3.09 -14.08
C ARG A 152 -15.90 -4.15 -14.75
N LEU A 153 -14.73 -4.39 -14.18
CA LEU A 153 -13.90 -5.54 -14.53
C LEU A 153 -14.45 -6.77 -13.78
N ALA A 154 -15.48 -7.41 -14.33
CA ALA A 154 -16.16 -8.53 -13.70
C ALA A 154 -15.30 -9.80 -13.69
N GLY A 155 -14.46 -9.93 -12.65
CA GLY A 155 -13.67 -11.13 -12.38
C GLY A 155 -14.50 -12.36 -11.98
N GLU A 156 -15.70 -12.12 -11.44
CA GLU A 156 -16.53 -13.11 -10.74
C GLU A 156 -17.50 -13.83 -11.69
N ASP A 157 -18.03 -13.12 -12.69
CA ASP A 157 -19.09 -13.61 -13.59
C ASP A 157 -18.57 -14.13 -14.94
N THR A 158 -17.25 -14.10 -15.17
CA THR A 158 -16.66 -14.37 -16.50
C THR A 158 -15.49 -15.36 -16.50
N THR A 159 -15.51 -16.36 -15.61
CA THR A 159 -14.47 -17.40 -15.51
C THR A 159 -14.10 -18.02 -16.86
N ALA A 160 -15.07 -18.19 -17.78
CA ALA A 160 -14.82 -18.72 -19.12
C ALA A 160 -14.05 -17.72 -20.02
N THR A 161 -14.40 -16.44 -19.99
CA THR A 161 -13.72 -15.38 -20.76
C THR A 161 -12.32 -15.14 -20.23
N ILE A 162 -12.16 -15.07 -18.90
CA ILE A 162 -10.84 -14.91 -18.24
C ILE A 162 -9.94 -16.10 -18.56
N LYS A 163 -10.48 -17.32 -18.63
CA LYS A 163 -9.73 -18.50 -19.09
C LYS A 163 -9.21 -18.33 -20.51
N GLU A 164 -10.02 -17.79 -21.42
CA GLU A 164 -9.63 -17.57 -22.82
C GLU A 164 -8.61 -16.45 -22.99
N GLU A 165 -8.78 -15.33 -22.28
CA GLU A 165 -7.78 -14.24 -22.29
C GLU A 165 -6.44 -14.72 -21.71
N ASN A 166 -6.46 -15.49 -20.63
CA ASN A 166 -5.24 -16.12 -20.11
C ASN A 166 -4.62 -17.08 -21.12
N ASN A 167 -5.40 -17.78 -21.95
CA ASN A 167 -4.85 -18.63 -23.02
C ASN A 167 -4.03 -17.80 -24.02
N LEU A 168 -4.52 -16.63 -24.41
CA LEU A 168 -3.81 -15.72 -25.30
C LEU A 168 -2.49 -15.22 -24.69
N VAL A 169 -2.51 -14.86 -23.40
CA VAL A 169 -1.29 -14.42 -22.70
C VAL A 169 -0.30 -15.58 -22.56
N ILE A 170 -0.77 -16.78 -22.19
CA ILE A 170 0.06 -18.00 -22.15
C ILE A 170 0.73 -18.21 -23.50
N ASP A 171 -0.04 -18.12 -24.58
CA ASP A 171 0.48 -18.39 -25.92
C ASP A 171 1.58 -17.39 -26.32
N ALA A 172 1.33 -16.10 -26.12
CA ALA A 172 2.28 -15.04 -26.41
C ALA A 172 3.55 -15.13 -25.55
N GLU A 173 3.43 -15.54 -24.30
CA GLU A 173 4.56 -15.67 -23.39
C GLU A 173 5.42 -16.89 -23.70
N ILE A 174 4.80 -18.02 -24.06
CA ILE A 174 5.56 -19.22 -24.46
C ILE A 174 6.27 -18.98 -25.79
N ASP A 175 5.66 -18.28 -26.75
CA ASP A 175 6.30 -17.90 -28.01
C ASP A 175 7.63 -17.17 -27.79
N ARG A 176 7.70 -16.32 -26.76
CA ARG A 176 8.92 -15.58 -26.40
C ARG A 176 10.03 -16.47 -25.84
N LEU A 177 9.70 -17.62 -25.27
CA LEU A 177 10.68 -18.56 -24.72
C LEU A 177 11.44 -19.34 -25.80
N LYS A 178 10.95 -19.37 -27.05
CA LYS A 178 11.56 -20.07 -28.19
C LYS A 178 11.95 -21.52 -27.85
N LEU A 179 11.02 -22.25 -27.24
CA LEU A 179 11.23 -23.65 -26.82
C LEU A 179 11.12 -24.62 -27.99
N PRO A 180 11.76 -25.81 -27.93
CA PRO A 180 11.54 -26.86 -28.92
C PRO A 180 10.09 -27.33 -28.96
N SER A 181 9.58 -27.70 -30.14
CA SER A 181 8.14 -27.93 -30.39
C SER A 181 7.45 -28.88 -29.40
N LYS A 182 8.13 -29.93 -28.96
CA LYS A 182 7.61 -30.90 -27.98
C LYS A 182 7.44 -30.29 -26.58
N ALA A 183 8.42 -29.50 -26.14
CA ALA A 183 8.39 -28.82 -24.84
C ALA A 183 7.40 -27.65 -24.84
N ASP A 184 7.33 -26.92 -25.96
CA ASP A 184 6.35 -25.85 -26.20
C ASP A 184 4.90 -26.38 -26.08
N THR A 185 4.57 -27.42 -26.86
CA THR A 185 3.23 -28.05 -26.86
C THR A 185 2.85 -28.54 -25.46
N ARG A 186 3.80 -29.20 -24.78
CA ARG A 186 3.55 -29.75 -23.44
C ARG A 186 3.32 -28.66 -22.41
N LEU A 187 4.11 -27.58 -22.44
CA LEU A 187 3.97 -26.46 -21.51
C LEU A 187 2.64 -25.72 -21.75
N ARG A 188 2.27 -25.48 -23.02
CA ARG A 188 0.96 -24.90 -23.36
C ARG A 188 -0.18 -25.72 -22.80
N SER A 189 -0.20 -27.02 -23.07
CA SER A 189 -1.23 -27.92 -22.56
C SER A 189 -1.32 -27.84 -21.03
N ARG A 190 -0.18 -27.96 -20.34
CA ARG A 190 -0.15 -27.95 -18.88
C ARG A 190 -0.65 -26.65 -18.26
N LEU A 191 -0.26 -25.49 -18.79
CA LEU A 191 -0.74 -24.20 -18.27
C LEU A 191 -2.21 -23.97 -18.60
N LYS A 192 -2.68 -24.43 -19.77
CA LYS A 192 -4.07 -24.29 -20.23
C LYS A 192 -5.04 -25.26 -19.55
N ASP A 193 -4.56 -26.34 -18.93
CA ASP A 193 -5.39 -27.27 -18.16
C ASP A 193 -5.70 -26.79 -16.72
N ILE A 194 -5.02 -25.75 -16.23
CA ILE A 194 -5.19 -25.28 -14.84
C ILE A 194 -6.51 -24.51 -14.67
N GLU A 195 -7.41 -25.05 -13.85
CA GLU A 195 -8.80 -24.62 -13.79
C GLU A 195 -9.04 -23.21 -13.22
N HIS A 196 -8.29 -22.79 -12.19
CA HIS A 196 -8.47 -21.51 -11.50
C HIS A 196 -7.27 -20.56 -11.65
N ARG A 197 -6.72 -20.46 -12.87
CA ARG A 197 -5.61 -19.54 -13.15
C ARG A 197 -6.07 -18.08 -13.18
N THR A 198 -5.38 -17.23 -12.43
CA THR A 198 -5.53 -15.75 -12.46
C THR A 198 -4.37 -15.11 -13.22
N TYR A 199 -4.53 -13.86 -13.66
CA TYR A 199 -3.45 -13.08 -14.26
C TYR A 199 -2.22 -12.99 -13.36
N LEU A 200 -2.43 -12.82 -12.05
CA LEU A 200 -1.36 -12.79 -11.06
C LEU A 200 -0.63 -14.13 -10.97
N TRP A 201 -1.36 -15.26 -10.91
CA TRP A 201 -0.74 -16.57 -10.93
C TRP A 201 0.12 -16.77 -12.19
N LEU A 202 -0.39 -16.38 -13.37
CA LEU A 202 0.34 -16.51 -14.62
C LEU A 202 1.63 -15.68 -14.60
N TYR A 203 1.56 -14.45 -14.10
CA TYR A 203 2.73 -13.59 -13.92
C TYR A 203 3.81 -14.25 -13.03
N LEU A 204 3.42 -14.81 -11.88
CA LEU A 204 4.33 -15.46 -10.93
C LEU A 204 4.96 -16.74 -11.49
N VAL A 205 4.15 -17.58 -12.15
CA VAL A 205 4.62 -18.85 -12.72
C VAL A 205 5.49 -18.62 -13.95
N MET A 206 5.16 -17.63 -14.78
CA MET A 206 5.95 -17.30 -15.97
C MET A 206 7.38 -16.87 -15.64
N ASP A 207 7.61 -16.14 -14.56
CA ASP A 207 8.97 -15.80 -14.15
C ASP A 207 9.76 -17.04 -13.72
N THR A 208 9.12 -17.94 -12.95
CA THR A 208 9.71 -19.24 -12.60
C THR A 208 10.07 -20.06 -13.84
N ILE A 209 9.19 -20.09 -14.84
CA ILE A 209 9.43 -20.78 -16.11
C ILE A 209 10.59 -20.12 -16.87
N ARG A 210 10.60 -18.80 -17.02
CA ARG A 210 11.65 -18.04 -17.73
C ARG A 210 13.03 -18.27 -17.12
N LEU A 211 13.15 -18.19 -15.80
CA LEU A 211 14.41 -18.44 -15.09
C LEU A 211 14.93 -19.87 -15.35
N ARG A 212 14.03 -20.86 -15.26
CA ARG A 212 14.37 -22.27 -15.51
C ARG A 212 14.69 -22.55 -16.98
N ALA A 213 13.98 -21.92 -17.92
CA ALA A 213 14.26 -22.01 -19.35
C ALA A 213 15.63 -21.42 -19.70
N LYS A 214 16.01 -20.27 -19.11
CA LYS A 214 17.34 -19.68 -19.28
C LYS A 214 18.46 -20.55 -18.71
N ALA A 215 18.24 -21.18 -17.56
CA ALA A 215 19.21 -22.06 -16.91
C ALA A 215 19.42 -23.39 -17.67
N SER A 216 18.40 -23.86 -18.38
CA SER A 216 18.42 -25.16 -19.04
C SER A 216 18.87 -25.07 -20.50
N ARG A 217 20.15 -25.36 -20.77
CA ARG A 217 20.66 -25.57 -22.15
C ARG A 217 20.33 -26.95 -22.73
N GLN A 218 19.61 -27.82 -21.99
CA GLN A 218 19.34 -29.20 -22.37
C GLN A 218 17.87 -29.59 -22.18
N LEU A 219 17.26 -30.11 -23.25
CA LEU A 219 15.83 -30.46 -23.31
C LEU A 219 15.39 -31.47 -22.23
N LYS A 220 16.26 -32.42 -21.87
CA LYS A 220 15.97 -33.44 -20.82
C LYS A 220 15.86 -32.84 -19.42
N THR A 221 16.64 -31.80 -19.13
CA THR A 221 16.59 -31.08 -17.84
C THR A 221 15.33 -30.23 -17.79
N PHE A 222 14.94 -29.63 -18.92
CA PHE A 222 13.68 -28.88 -19.03
C PHE A 222 12.45 -29.80 -18.93
N GLU A 223 12.47 -30.99 -19.53
CA GLU A 223 11.39 -31.98 -19.41
C GLU A 223 11.22 -32.44 -17.94
N LYS A 224 12.30 -32.73 -17.21
CA LYS A 224 12.23 -33.03 -15.77
C LYS A 224 11.68 -31.87 -14.93
N ILE A 225 11.89 -30.64 -15.38
CA ILE A 225 11.35 -29.43 -14.75
C ILE A 225 9.85 -29.25 -15.08
N LEU A 226 9.43 -29.64 -16.28
CA LEU A 226 8.02 -29.77 -16.66
C LEU A 226 7.35 -30.98 -16.01
N ASP A 227 8.11 -31.91 -15.43
CA ASP A 227 7.60 -33.04 -14.64
C ASP A 227 7.53 -32.67 -13.14
N ALA A 228 8.49 -31.89 -12.63
CA ALA A 228 8.38 -31.25 -11.33
C ALA A 228 7.11 -30.38 -11.29
N GLU A 229 6.35 -30.44 -10.19
CA GLU A 229 5.06 -29.77 -10.08
C GLU A 229 5.22 -28.27 -10.31
N LEU A 230 4.74 -27.79 -11.48
CA LEU A 230 4.50 -26.37 -11.66
C LEU A 230 3.35 -26.03 -10.73
N PRO A 231 3.43 -24.91 -9.98
CA PRO A 231 2.35 -24.48 -9.13
C PRO A 231 1.03 -24.42 -9.89
N SER A 232 0.05 -25.21 -9.47
CA SER A 232 -1.29 -25.26 -10.05
C SER A 232 -2.22 -24.21 -9.44
N THR A 233 -1.85 -23.68 -8.26
CA THR A 233 -2.60 -22.64 -7.55
C THR A 233 -1.71 -21.42 -7.27
N ILE A 234 -2.34 -20.30 -6.93
CA ILE A 234 -1.62 -19.09 -6.49
C ILE A 234 -0.86 -19.32 -5.17
N ASP A 235 -1.43 -20.11 -4.26
CA ASP A 235 -0.80 -20.49 -2.99
C ASP A 235 0.46 -21.32 -3.20
N GLU A 236 0.41 -22.32 -4.10
CA GLU A 236 1.60 -23.08 -4.48
C GLU A 236 2.66 -22.19 -5.16
N ALA A 237 2.23 -21.16 -5.91
CA ALA A 237 3.16 -20.25 -6.58
C ALA A 237 3.88 -19.39 -5.55
N TYR A 238 3.15 -18.91 -4.53
CA TYR A 238 3.70 -18.22 -3.37
C TYR A 238 4.66 -19.10 -2.57
N GLU A 239 4.25 -20.32 -2.23
CA GLU A 239 5.10 -21.30 -1.54
C GLU A 239 6.38 -21.55 -2.31
N ALA A 240 6.30 -21.72 -3.64
CA ALA A 240 7.45 -21.97 -4.51
C ALA A 240 8.39 -20.76 -4.65
N ILE A 241 7.88 -19.53 -4.50
CA ILE A 241 8.72 -18.33 -4.47
C ILE A 241 9.47 -18.25 -3.15
N LEU A 242 8.76 -18.32 -2.02
CA LEU A 242 9.35 -18.15 -0.70
C LEU A 242 10.25 -19.33 -0.29
N SER A 243 9.97 -20.53 -0.77
CA SER A 243 10.82 -21.72 -0.55
C SER A 243 12.19 -21.63 -1.23
N LYS A 244 12.40 -20.68 -2.15
CA LYS A 244 13.71 -20.43 -2.76
C LYS A 244 14.58 -19.48 -1.93
N SER A 245 14.04 -18.89 -0.86
CA SER A 245 14.81 -17.99 0.00
C SER A 245 16.08 -18.68 0.50
N PRO A 246 17.26 -18.04 0.41
CA PRO A 246 18.50 -18.59 0.97
C PRO A 246 18.47 -18.64 2.51
N ASP A 247 17.72 -17.75 3.15
CA ASP A 247 17.52 -17.71 4.60
C ASP A 247 16.02 -17.59 4.93
N LYS A 248 15.42 -18.71 5.34
CA LYS A 248 14.02 -18.76 5.74
C LYS A 248 13.75 -17.93 6.99
N LYS A 249 14.67 -17.91 7.96
CA LYS A 249 14.46 -17.19 9.23
C LYS A 249 14.46 -15.69 9.00
N GLU A 250 15.38 -15.21 8.17
CA GLU A 250 15.44 -13.80 7.80
C GLU A 250 14.23 -13.39 6.95
N ALA A 251 13.86 -14.20 5.95
CA ALA A 251 12.63 -13.98 5.17
C ALA A 251 11.39 -13.88 6.08
N THR A 252 11.26 -14.76 7.07
CA THR A 252 10.16 -14.72 8.04
C THR A 252 10.16 -13.42 8.84
N LYS A 253 11.32 -12.96 9.35
CA LYS A 253 11.42 -11.68 10.07
C LYS A 253 11.01 -10.50 9.16
N LEU A 254 11.53 -10.45 7.93
CA LEU A 254 11.19 -9.40 6.97
C LEU A 254 9.69 -9.37 6.68
N LEU A 255 9.08 -10.54 6.42
CA LEU A 255 7.66 -10.62 6.12
C LEU A 255 6.78 -10.26 7.32
N HIS A 256 7.15 -10.63 8.55
CA HIS A 256 6.46 -10.15 9.76
C HIS A 256 6.46 -8.62 9.85
N ILE A 257 7.59 -7.98 9.56
CA ILE A 257 7.71 -6.51 9.55
C ILE A 257 6.82 -5.92 8.47
N VAL A 258 6.91 -6.40 7.22
CA VAL A 258 6.14 -5.87 6.09
C VAL A 258 4.63 -6.06 6.27
N VAL A 259 4.20 -7.23 6.76
CA VAL A 259 2.78 -7.56 6.95
C VAL A 259 2.18 -6.82 8.15
N GLY A 260 2.92 -6.72 9.25
CA GLY A 260 2.45 -6.12 10.49
C GLY A 260 2.51 -4.59 10.53
N ALA A 261 3.26 -3.97 9.62
CA ALA A 261 3.48 -2.53 9.65
C ALA A 261 2.21 -1.72 9.33
N GLU A 262 2.06 -0.60 10.02
CA GLU A 262 0.92 0.32 9.87
C GLU A 262 0.96 1.11 8.56
N ARG A 263 2.14 1.18 7.97
CA ARG A 263 2.36 1.68 6.61
C ARG A 263 3.60 1.01 6.04
N PRO A 264 3.73 0.96 4.70
CA PRO A 264 4.97 0.53 4.06
C PRO A 264 6.18 1.28 4.62
N LEU A 265 7.16 0.54 5.13
CA LEU A 265 8.43 1.09 5.60
C LEU A 265 9.25 1.54 4.39
N VAL A 266 9.95 2.67 4.53
CA VAL A 266 11.01 3.00 3.57
C VAL A 266 12.23 2.10 3.78
N LEU A 267 13.08 1.97 2.77
CA LEU A 267 14.27 1.10 2.81
C LEU A 267 15.18 1.40 4.00
N ASP A 268 15.42 2.68 4.33
CA ASP A 268 16.23 3.05 5.50
C ASP A 268 15.59 2.59 6.82
N GLU A 269 14.27 2.71 6.95
CA GLU A 269 13.52 2.24 8.12
C GLU A 269 13.60 0.73 8.25
N LEU A 270 13.43 0.01 7.14
CA LEU A 270 13.48 -1.45 7.10
C LEU A 270 14.89 -1.98 7.37
N ASN A 271 15.94 -1.31 6.89
CA ASN A 271 17.34 -1.67 7.14
C ASN A 271 17.65 -1.59 8.63
N ILE A 272 17.19 -0.53 9.32
CA ILE A 272 17.30 -0.42 10.78
C ILE A 272 16.45 -1.50 11.46
N ALA A 273 15.20 -1.69 11.04
CA ALA A 273 14.28 -2.64 11.66
C ALA A 273 14.76 -4.10 11.58
N LEU A 274 15.46 -4.48 10.50
CA LEU A 274 16.03 -5.81 10.34
C LEU A 274 17.30 -6.02 11.17
N ASN A 275 18.12 -4.99 11.35
CA ASN A 275 19.45 -5.10 11.97
C ASN A 275 19.52 -4.63 13.43
N ILE A 276 18.48 -4.03 13.99
CA ILE A 276 18.47 -3.61 15.41
C ILE A 276 18.38 -4.82 16.35
N ASP A 277 19.11 -4.74 17.46
CA ASP A 277 19.05 -5.75 18.52
C ASP A 277 17.84 -5.53 19.43
N LYS A 278 17.37 -6.61 20.03
CA LYS A 278 16.34 -6.55 21.08
C LYS A 278 16.99 -6.12 22.39
N SER A 279 16.97 -4.82 22.68
CA SER A 279 17.54 -4.25 23.91
C SER A 279 16.69 -3.10 24.45
N TYR A 280 16.47 -3.09 25.77
CA TYR A 280 15.61 -2.10 26.46
C TYR A 280 16.29 -1.43 27.64
N ASP A 281 17.60 -1.63 27.83
CA ASP A 281 18.35 -1.11 28.97
C ASP A 281 19.06 0.22 28.65
N GLY A 282 18.97 0.68 27.41
CA GLY A 282 19.66 1.88 26.96
C GLY A 282 21.10 1.70 26.53
N SER A 283 21.63 0.48 26.49
CA SER A 283 23.04 0.19 26.24
C SER A 283 23.45 0.24 24.76
N GLN A 284 22.52 -0.05 23.84
CA GLN A 284 22.83 -0.11 22.41
C GLN A 284 22.98 1.30 21.81
N SER A 285 24.10 1.56 21.14
CA SER A 285 24.30 2.77 20.33
C SER A 285 23.84 2.56 18.90
N PHE A 286 23.44 3.63 18.21
CA PHE A 286 23.07 3.55 16.79
C PHE A 286 24.24 3.09 15.91
N GLU A 287 25.46 3.52 16.24
CA GLU A 287 26.69 3.19 15.51
C GLU A 287 27.03 1.70 15.55
N ASN A 288 26.45 0.95 16.49
CA ASN A 288 26.62 -0.50 16.60
C ASN A 288 25.63 -1.28 15.73
N ILE A 289 24.65 -0.63 15.10
CA ILE A 289 23.73 -1.28 14.18
C ILE A 289 24.46 -1.47 12.86
N GLU A 290 24.69 -2.73 12.48
CA GLU A 290 25.33 -3.10 11.22
C GLU A 290 24.36 -2.88 10.05
N LEU A 291 24.27 -1.64 9.57
CA LEU A 291 23.45 -1.28 8.43
C LEU A 291 24.12 -1.69 7.12
N GLU A 292 23.32 -2.22 6.22
CA GLU A 292 23.77 -2.53 4.86
C GLU A 292 23.87 -1.29 3.98
N ASP A 293 24.72 -1.42 2.95
CA ASP A 293 24.84 -0.41 1.90
C ASP A 293 23.47 -0.17 1.22
N PRO A 294 23.00 1.09 1.12
CA PRO A 294 21.71 1.43 0.51
C PRO A 294 21.53 0.98 -0.96
N GLU A 295 22.62 0.76 -1.70
CA GLU A 295 22.58 0.25 -3.08
C GLU A 295 22.49 -1.29 -3.15
N LEU A 296 22.93 -1.99 -2.10
CA LEU A 296 22.90 -3.45 -2.01
C LEU A 296 21.66 -3.96 -1.29
N PHE A 297 21.18 -3.24 -0.28
CA PHE A 297 20.03 -3.64 0.53
C PHE A 297 18.76 -3.95 -0.30
N PRO A 298 18.37 -3.15 -1.32
CA PRO A 298 17.24 -3.49 -2.18
C PRO A 298 17.44 -4.78 -2.99
N LYS A 299 18.69 -5.16 -3.29
CA LYS A 299 19.00 -6.41 -3.99
C LYS A 299 18.83 -7.59 -3.02
N ARG A 300 19.34 -7.49 -1.79
CA ARG A 300 19.15 -8.51 -0.74
C ARG A 300 17.67 -8.79 -0.48
N ILE A 301 16.83 -7.76 -0.35
CA ILE A 301 15.37 -7.92 -0.16
C ILE A 301 14.76 -8.75 -1.30
N ARG A 302 15.15 -8.47 -2.54
CA ARG A 302 14.71 -9.24 -3.72
C ARG A 302 15.30 -10.65 -3.75
N ASP A 303 16.51 -10.85 -3.27
CA ASP A 303 17.14 -12.17 -3.22
C ASP A 303 16.49 -13.09 -2.17
N ILE A 304 16.03 -12.50 -1.05
CA ILE A 304 15.37 -13.23 0.05
C ILE A 304 13.91 -13.56 -0.28
N CYS A 305 13.14 -12.57 -0.73
CA CYS A 305 11.69 -12.73 -0.92
C CYS A 305 11.27 -12.88 -2.39
N GLY A 306 12.18 -12.74 -3.35
CA GLY A 306 11.87 -12.85 -4.77
C GLY A 306 10.80 -11.86 -5.23
N LEU A 307 9.91 -12.34 -6.10
CA LEU A 307 8.74 -11.59 -6.58
C LEU A 307 7.65 -11.42 -5.51
N PHE A 308 7.82 -11.94 -4.30
CA PHE A 308 6.81 -11.82 -3.26
C PHE A 308 6.68 -10.38 -2.73
N VAL A 309 7.76 -9.61 -2.84
CA VAL A 309 7.85 -8.21 -2.45
C VAL A 309 8.19 -7.32 -3.64
N SER A 310 7.69 -6.09 -3.62
CA SER A 310 8.02 -5.05 -4.59
C SER A 310 8.55 -3.81 -3.90
N ILE A 311 9.40 -3.05 -4.60
CA ILE A 311 9.99 -1.81 -4.08
C ILE A 311 9.55 -0.68 -5.01
N SER A 312 8.80 0.28 -4.46
CA SER A 312 8.33 1.48 -5.17
C SER A 312 8.51 2.70 -4.30
N ASP A 313 8.99 3.82 -4.86
CA ASP A 313 9.28 5.06 -4.11
C ASP A 313 10.10 4.84 -2.83
N SER A 314 11.10 3.96 -2.90
CA SER A 314 11.93 3.53 -1.77
C SER A 314 11.17 2.90 -0.61
N ARG A 315 9.96 2.38 -0.85
CA ARG A 315 9.13 1.63 0.12
C ARG A 315 8.93 0.20 -0.31
N VAL A 316 8.80 -0.68 0.67
CA VAL A 316 8.61 -2.13 0.44
C VAL A 316 7.15 -2.50 0.60
N TYR A 317 6.61 -3.20 -0.40
CA TYR A 317 5.24 -3.69 -0.46
C TYR A 317 5.23 -5.18 -0.71
N LEU A 318 4.13 -5.84 -0.33
CA LEU A 318 3.81 -7.16 -0.88
C LEU A 318 3.41 -7.01 -2.35
N ILE A 319 3.59 -8.05 -3.15
CA ILE A 319 3.21 -8.00 -4.56
C ILE A 319 1.70 -7.82 -4.77
N HIS A 320 0.88 -8.30 -3.84
CA HIS A 320 -0.56 -8.16 -3.88
C HIS A 320 -1.19 -8.43 -2.51
N GLN A 321 -2.43 -7.99 -2.29
CA GLN A 321 -3.17 -8.26 -1.05
C GLN A 321 -3.39 -9.76 -0.79
N THR A 322 -3.58 -10.57 -1.84
CA THR A 322 -3.69 -12.04 -1.71
C THR A 322 -2.41 -12.67 -1.15
N ALA A 323 -1.25 -12.04 -1.31
CA ALA A 323 -0.01 -12.48 -0.71
C ALA A 323 -0.01 -12.26 0.83
N LYS A 324 -0.68 -11.20 1.29
CA LYS A 324 -0.90 -10.94 2.72
C LYS A 324 -1.84 -11.99 3.32
N GLU A 325 -2.97 -12.22 2.65
CA GLU A 325 -3.97 -13.22 3.04
C GLU A 325 -3.39 -14.65 3.08
N PHE A 326 -2.50 -14.98 2.14
CA PHE A 326 -1.77 -16.25 2.12
C PHE A 326 -0.88 -16.44 3.35
N LEU A 327 -0.19 -15.39 3.82
CA LEU A 327 0.75 -15.49 4.93
C LEU A 327 0.10 -15.46 6.32
N ILE A 328 -0.97 -14.67 6.48
CA ILE A 328 -1.56 -14.42 7.80
C ILE A 328 -2.29 -15.68 8.30
N ALA A 329 -1.94 -16.12 9.51
CA ALA A 329 -2.63 -17.19 10.20
C ALA A 329 -4.00 -16.73 10.73
N ASN A 330 -5.00 -17.60 10.64
CA ASN A 330 -6.27 -17.45 11.34
C ASN A 330 -6.26 -18.32 12.60
N ASP A 331 -7.03 -17.95 13.63
CA ASP A 331 -7.07 -18.64 14.95
C ASP A 331 -7.43 -20.15 14.86
N SER A 332 -7.93 -20.61 13.72
CA SER A 332 -8.30 -21.99 13.42
C SER A 332 -7.23 -22.80 12.66
N SER A 333 -6.06 -22.22 12.35
CA SER A 333 -5.01 -22.87 11.58
C SER A 333 -4.15 -23.82 12.43
N LEU A 334 -4.14 -25.10 12.06
CA LEU A 334 -3.17 -26.10 12.56
C LEU A 334 -1.74 -25.67 12.20
N VAL A 335 -0.76 -26.21 12.95
CA VAL A 335 0.69 -25.95 12.79
C VAL A 335 1.09 -25.85 11.32
N ALA A 336 1.48 -24.65 10.87
CA ALA A 336 1.83 -24.41 9.48
C ALA A 336 3.05 -25.25 9.08
N THR A 337 2.89 -26.10 8.06
CA THR A 337 3.96 -26.94 7.50
C THR A 337 4.76 -26.22 6.40
N GLY A 338 4.28 -25.07 5.93
CA GLY A 338 4.86 -24.25 4.87
C GLY A 338 4.83 -22.75 5.20
N TRP A 339 4.73 -21.91 4.17
CA TRP A 339 4.56 -20.46 4.29
C TRP A 339 3.09 -20.04 4.43
N LYS A 340 2.16 -20.83 3.89
CA LYS A 340 0.74 -20.55 4.03
C LYS A 340 0.34 -20.51 5.50
N HIS A 341 -0.30 -19.41 5.93
CA HIS A 341 -0.73 -19.17 7.31
C HIS A 341 0.42 -19.30 8.34
N SER A 342 1.66 -18.98 7.93
CA SER A 342 2.83 -19.12 8.82
C SER A 342 3.05 -17.93 9.74
N LEU A 343 2.44 -16.77 9.46
CA LEU A 343 2.66 -15.54 10.21
C LEU A 343 1.45 -15.24 11.09
N HIS A 344 1.61 -15.43 12.40
CA HIS A 344 0.57 -15.04 13.36
C HIS A 344 0.54 -13.51 13.52
N PRO A 345 -0.63 -12.85 13.44
CA PRO A 345 -0.73 -11.40 13.61
C PRO A 345 -0.10 -10.91 14.91
N TYR A 346 -0.32 -11.63 16.01
CA TYR A 346 0.28 -11.33 17.31
C TYR A 346 1.81 -11.23 17.26
N ASP A 347 2.47 -12.16 16.56
CA ASP A 347 3.92 -12.21 16.46
C ASP A 347 4.46 -11.05 15.63
N SER A 348 3.78 -10.71 14.52
CA SER A 348 4.11 -9.54 13.70
C SER A 348 4.07 -8.25 14.52
N GLN A 349 2.99 -8.07 15.29
CA GLN A 349 2.83 -6.90 16.18
C GLN A 349 3.87 -6.90 17.29
N SER A 350 4.20 -8.08 17.84
CA SER A 350 5.24 -8.18 18.86
C SER A 350 6.62 -7.83 18.32
N ILE A 351 6.99 -8.33 17.15
CA ILE A 351 8.27 -8.01 16.49
C ILE A 351 8.39 -6.50 16.26
N LEU A 352 7.34 -5.86 15.74
CA LEU A 352 7.33 -4.41 15.51
C LEU A 352 7.40 -3.62 16.81
N THR A 353 6.72 -4.08 17.86
CA THR A 353 6.84 -3.49 19.20
C THR A 353 8.28 -3.55 19.71
N GLN A 354 8.91 -4.72 19.62
CA GLN A 354 10.30 -4.94 20.06
C GLN A 354 11.26 -4.03 19.28
N ILE A 355 11.10 -3.92 17.96
CA ILE A 355 11.90 -3.05 17.10
C ILE A 355 11.72 -1.59 17.50
N CYS A 356 10.47 -1.11 17.61
CA CYS A 356 10.21 0.29 17.90
C CYS A 356 10.69 0.68 19.30
N VAL A 357 10.44 -0.15 20.31
CA VAL A 357 10.87 0.11 21.68
C VAL A 357 12.40 0.05 21.80
N SER A 358 13.06 -0.95 21.20
CA SER A 358 14.53 -1.03 21.21
C SER A 358 15.15 0.18 20.54
N TYR A 359 14.56 0.64 19.43
CA TYR A 359 14.99 1.86 18.75
C TYR A 359 14.86 3.10 19.64
N LEU A 360 13.71 3.28 20.30
CA LEU A 360 13.50 4.40 21.24
C LEU A 360 14.42 4.31 22.49
N TYR A 361 14.93 3.10 22.79
CA TYR A 361 15.93 2.84 23.82
C TYR A 361 17.39 3.00 23.36
N LEU A 362 17.71 3.32 22.11
CA LEU A 362 19.10 3.58 21.72
C LEU A 362 19.75 4.66 22.60
N SER A 363 20.99 4.43 23.06
CA SER A 363 21.72 5.31 23.99
C SER A 363 21.72 6.77 23.53
N THR A 364 21.80 7.02 22.23
CA THR A 364 21.74 8.35 21.60
C THR A 364 20.53 9.16 22.03
N PHE A 365 19.37 8.52 22.27
CA PHE A 365 18.14 9.21 22.70
C PHE A 365 18.09 9.54 24.20
N SER A 366 19.10 9.13 24.98
CA SER A 366 19.26 9.59 26.36
C SER A 366 20.03 10.91 26.47
N GLU A 367 20.72 11.33 25.40
CA GLU A 367 21.58 12.50 25.42
C GLU A 367 20.83 13.81 25.13
N ILE A 368 21.11 14.86 25.91
CA ILE A 368 20.41 16.16 25.83
C ILE A 368 20.64 16.86 24.48
N ASN A 369 21.86 16.76 23.94
CA ASN A 369 22.28 17.31 22.64
C ASN A 369 21.48 16.70 21.46
N THR A 370 21.11 15.42 21.54
CA THR A 370 20.40 14.70 20.49
C THR A 370 19.07 15.36 20.18
N LYS A 371 18.37 15.90 21.19
CA LYS A 371 17.11 16.60 21.00
C LYS A 371 17.18 17.73 19.98
N ALA A 372 18.26 18.51 19.98
CA ALA A 372 18.44 19.61 19.01
C ALA A 372 18.90 19.07 17.65
N GLN A 373 19.65 17.98 17.62
CA GLN A 373 20.14 17.35 16.39
C GLN A 373 19.04 16.58 15.64
N CYS A 374 18.04 16.06 16.36
CA CYS A 374 16.90 15.35 15.78
C CYS A 374 16.01 16.23 14.93
N PHE A 375 15.91 17.53 15.22
CA PHE A 375 14.95 18.42 14.58
C PHE A 375 15.67 19.61 13.97
N ILE A 376 15.54 19.74 12.65
CA ILE A 376 16.02 20.89 11.89
C ILE A 376 14.83 21.73 11.43
N THR A 377 15.06 23.02 11.20
CA THR A 377 14.03 23.93 10.70
C THR A 377 14.11 23.97 9.18
N SER A 378 12.98 23.76 8.50
CA SER A 378 12.91 23.85 7.04
C SER A 378 12.96 25.31 6.59
N PRO A 379 13.23 25.60 5.31
CA PRO A 379 13.13 26.96 4.76
C PRO A 379 11.77 27.62 5.05
N GLU A 380 10.72 26.82 5.21
CA GLU A 380 9.34 27.23 5.53
C GLU A 380 9.08 27.38 7.05
N ALA A 381 10.14 27.45 7.86
CA ALA A 381 10.11 27.57 9.32
C ALA A 381 9.43 26.38 10.06
N GLN A 382 9.26 25.22 9.41
CA GLN A 382 8.72 24.04 10.09
C GLN A 382 9.81 23.18 10.72
N PRO A 383 9.60 22.72 11.97
CA PRO A 383 10.45 21.69 12.52
C PRO A 383 10.21 20.38 11.76
N HIS A 384 11.28 19.74 11.31
CA HIS A 384 11.25 18.43 10.65
C HIS A 384 12.35 17.56 11.23
N ILE A 385 12.12 16.24 11.20
CA ILE A 385 13.13 15.29 11.68
C ILE A 385 14.30 15.30 10.71
N THR A 386 15.51 15.46 11.24
CA THR A 386 16.74 15.44 10.49
C THR A 386 16.87 14.13 9.74
N ASN A 387 17.22 14.21 8.45
CA ASN A 387 17.39 13.03 7.59
C ASN A 387 18.71 12.26 7.84
N GLN A 388 19.30 12.41 9.03
CA GLN A 388 20.48 11.64 9.44
C GLN A 388 20.07 10.18 9.66
N GLY A 389 20.97 9.24 9.33
CA GLY A 389 20.71 7.79 9.43
C GLY A 389 20.08 7.39 10.77
N ARG A 390 20.63 7.90 11.88
CA ARG A 390 20.15 7.61 13.24
C ARG A 390 18.73 8.04 13.56
N PHE A 391 18.07 8.85 12.74
CA PHE A 391 16.70 9.33 12.96
C PHE A 391 15.69 8.80 11.93
N LYS A 392 16.12 7.93 11.01
CA LYS A 392 15.28 7.44 9.90
C LYS A 392 14.04 6.65 10.37
N LEU A 393 14.17 5.86 11.43
CA LEU A 393 13.05 5.08 12.02
C LEU A 393 12.27 5.86 13.08
N LEU A 394 12.75 7.02 13.53
CA LEU A 394 12.19 7.76 14.66
C LEU A 394 10.73 8.13 14.47
N LYS A 395 10.33 8.58 13.27
CA LYS A 395 8.92 8.96 13.04
C LYS A 395 7.99 7.74 13.13
N TYR A 396 8.34 6.65 12.45
CA TYR A 396 7.56 5.42 12.48
C TYR A 396 7.45 4.87 13.90
N ALA A 397 8.60 4.69 14.57
CA ALA A 397 8.65 4.17 15.93
C ALA A 397 7.80 5.04 16.86
N SER A 398 7.92 6.36 16.77
CA SER A 398 7.17 7.28 17.64
C SER A 398 5.67 7.22 17.43
N ASP A 399 5.21 7.11 16.18
CA ASP A 399 3.78 7.10 15.85
C ASP A 399 3.09 5.78 16.19
N TYR A 400 3.80 4.65 16.09
CA TYR A 400 3.16 3.33 16.04
C TYR A 400 3.57 2.36 17.14
N TRP A 401 4.61 2.62 17.93
CA TRP A 401 5.05 1.67 18.97
C TRP A 401 3.94 1.29 19.95
N MET A 402 3.12 2.26 20.38
CA MET A 402 2.01 2.02 21.30
C MET A 402 0.93 1.16 20.66
N LYS A 403 0.61 1.40 19.39
CA LYS A 403 -0.40 0.63 18.64
C LYS A 403 0.03 -0.83 18.49
N HIS A 404 1.30 -1.06 18.17
CA HIS A 404 1.86 -2.40 18.11
C HIS A 404 1.86 -3.07 19.49
N TRP A 405 2.23 -2.32 20.55
CA TRP A 405 2.27 -2.84 21.91
C TRP A 405 0.88 -3.23 22.43
N GLU A 406 -0.15 -2.41 22.19
CA GLU A 406 -1.53 -2.67 22.63
C GLU A 406 -2.09 -4.00 22.12
N ILE A 407 -1.68 -4.41 20.91
CA ILE A 407 -2.08 -5.69 20.31
C ILE A 407 -1.22 -6.86 20.83
N SER A 408 0.00 -6.59 21.31
CA SER A 408 1.02 -7.61 21.61
C SER A 408 1.68 -7.47 22.99
N SER A 409 0.91 -7.03 23.99
CA SER A 409 1.38 -6.54 25.30
C SER A 409 2.19 -7.52 26.16
N CYS A 410 2.41 -8.77 25.76
CA CYS A 410 3.01 -9.80 26.63
C CYS A 410 4.55 -9.84 26.65
N ASN A 411 5.24 -9.19 25.70
CA ASN A 411 6.67 -9.47 25.45
C ASN A 411 7.66 -8.41 25.94
N ILE A 412 7.18 -7.31 26.53
CA ILE A 412 8.03 -6.24 27.11
C ILE A 412 7.56 -5.97 28.54
N ASP A 413 8.50 -5.86 29.48
CA ASP A 413 8.20 -5.54 30.87
C ASP A 413 7.43 -4.21 30.95
N ILE A 414 6.34 -4.19 31.73
CA ILE A 414 5.55 -2.99 31.96
C ILE A 414 6.40 -1.86 32.54
N LEU A 415 7.44 -2.17 33.32
CA LEU A 415 8.38 -1.19 33.85
C LEU A 415 9.13 -0.44 32.75
N THR A 416 9.55 -1.14 31.69
CA THR A 416 10.17 -0.56 30.50
C THR A 416 9.22 0.42 29.80
N ILE A 417 7.94 0.06 29.69
CA ILE A 417 6.93 0.93 29.07
C ILE A 417 6.65 2.16 29.93
N VAL A 418 6.57 1.99 31.25
CA VAL A 418 6.40 3.09 32.21
C VAL A 418 7.60 4.04 32.16
N GLU A 419 8.82 3.53 32.02
CA GLU A 419 10.03 4.34 31.87
C GLU A 419 10.02 5.15 30.56
N LEU A 420 9.61 4.56 29.42
CA LEU A 420 9.42 5.31 28.17
C LEU A 420 8.45 6.49 28.34
N CYS A 421 7.39 6.27 29.11
CA CYS A 421 6.37 7.26 29.43
C CYS A 421 6.79 8.23 30.54
N SER A 422 7.91 7.99 31.22
CA SER A 422 8.41 8.83 32.31
C SER A 422 9.09 10.10 31.77
N PRO A 423 9.12 11.23 32.51
CA PRO A 423 9.66 12.51 32.05
C PRO A 423 11.19 12.48 31.80
N THR A 424 11.63 11.85 30.72
CA THR A 424 13.04 11.68 30.34
C THR A 424 13.37 12.40 29.03
N VAL A 425 14.66 12.51 28.70
CA VAL A 425 15.12 13.02 27.40
C VAL A 425 14.53 12.18 26.26
N ARG A 426 14.54 10.85 26.42
CA ARG A 426 13.94 9.87 25.48
C ARG A 426 12.49 10.22 25.19
N ARG A 427 11.68 10.36 26.25
CA ARG A 427 10.27 10.72 26.14
C ARG A 427 10.10 12.04 25.39
N SER A 428 10.92 13.04 25.70
CA SER A 428 10.81 14.33 25.04
C SER A 428 11.16 14.30 23.55
N ILE A 429 12.11 13.46 23.12
CA ILE A 429 12.45 13.26 21.71
C ILE A 429 11.30 12.54 21.00
N TRP A 430 10.83 11.45 21.60
CA TRP A 430 9.67 10.68 21.12
C TRP A 430 8.42 11.57 20.95
N LEU A 431 7.99 12.29 22.00
CA LEU A 431 6.80 13.15 21.95
C LEU A 431 6.91 14.23 20.88
N ARG A 432 8.09 14.84 20.73
CA ARG A 432 8.33 15.81 19.65
C ARG A 432 8.21 15.14 18.30
N ALA A 433 8.75 13.94 18.10
CA ALA A 433 8.64 13.25 16.81
C ALA A 433 7.18 12.92 16.44
N CYS A 434 6.35 12.50 17.42
CA CYS A 434 4.90 12.35 17.22
C CYS A 434 4.24 13.66 16.77
N LEU A 435 4.58 14.77 17.43
CA LEU A 435 4.04 16.11 17.17
C LEU A 435 4.72 16.84 16.00
N GLU A 436 5.48 16.11 15.17
CA GLU A 436 6.25 16.66 14.04
C GLU A 436 7.17 17.82 14.43
N GLY A 437 7.91 17.64 15.52
CA GLY A 437 8.89 18.56 16.04
C GLY A 437 8.32 19.75 16.83
N LEU A 438 7.00 19.86 16.95
CA LEU A 438 6.39 20.85 17.84
C LEU A 438 6.59 20.47 19.31
N PRO A 439 6.90 21.44 20.20
CA PRO A 439 6.87 21.17 21.63
C PRO A 439 5.44 20.79 22.05
N PRO A 440 5.29 19.87 23.02
CA PRO A 440 3.98 19.62 23.62
C PRO A 440 3.44 20.96 24.13
N GLN A 441 2.24 21.34 23.70
CA GLN A 441 1.58 22.52 24.22
C GLN A 441 1.40 22.31 25.71
N THR A 442 2.11 23.08 26.53
CA THR A 442 1.80 23.16 27.96
C THR A 442 0.33 23.54 28.06
N PRO A 443 -0.51 22.80 28.80
CA PRO A 443 -1.84 23.28 29.09
C PRO A 443 -1.66 24.65 29.74
N THR A 444 -2.17 25.68 29.08
CA THR A 444 -2.29 27.01 29.67
C THR A 444 -3.00 26.82 31.00
N GLU A 445 -2.37 27.33 32.07
CA GLU A 445 -2.93 27.47 33.41
C GLU A 445 -4.20 28.34 33.35
N HIS A 446 -5.28 27.77 32.86
CA HIS A 446 -6.63 28.29 32.90
C HIS A 446 -7.60 27.11 32.94
N CYS A 447 -7.51 26.34 34.02
CA CYS A 447 -8.65 25.80 34.73
C CYS A 447 -8.14 25.41 36.12
N LEU A 448 -8.70 26.09 37.12
CA LEU A 448 -8.55 25.84 38.56
C LEU A 448 -8.92 24.39 38.93
#